data_AF-A0A410DXT3-F1
#
_entry.id   AF-A0A410DXT3-F1
#
_cell.length_a   1.000
_cell.length_b   1.000
_cell.length_c   1.000
_cell.angle_alpha   90.00
_cell.angle_beta   90.00
_cell.angle_gamma   90.00
#
_symmetry.space_group_name_H-M   'P 1'
#
loop_
_entity.id
_entity.type
_entity.pdbx_description
1 polymer ?
#
loop_
_entity_poly.entity_id
_entity_poly.type
_entity_poly.pdbx_seq_one_letter_code
_entity_poly.pdbx_strand_id
1 'polypeptide(L)'
;MKSEIILKEIEKCNYWDMGVDELAISSYFDEVSISFFNEKNVTYKFSNCYKIISEHCMDFDKIGYDENGERNLPPYFLQNISIQEIEINNRMLYKVVIDMHPLDIEIWCKDISVISN
;
A
#
# COMPACT_ATOMS: atom_id res chain seq x y z
N MET A 1 14.63 3.86 15.17
CA MET A 1 14.86 4.42 13.81
C MET A 1 13.62 5.18 13.35
N LYS A 2 13.70 6.03 12.31
CA LYS A 2 12.54 6.81 11.86
C LYS A 2 11.49 5.89 11.19
N SER A 3 11.94 4.85 10.51
CA SER A 3 11.07 3.79 9.96
C SER A 3 10.22 3.08 11.01
N GLU A 4 10.78 2.74 12.18
CA GLU A 4 10.05 2.06 13.26
C GLU A 4 8.92 2.93 13.84
N ILE A 5 9.12 4.25 13.88
CA ILE A 5 8.09 5.19 14.33
C ILE A 5 6.96 5.23 13.32
N ILE A 6 7.28 5.30 12.03
CA ILE A 6 6.28 5.29 10.95
C ILE A 6 5.48 3.98 10.97
N LEU A 7 6.16 2.83 11.10
CA LEU A 7 5.51 1.53 11.16
C LEU A 7 4.53 1.46 12.35
N LYS A 8 4.93 1.97 13.52
CA LYS A 8 4.03 2.05 14.69
C LYS A 8 2.79 2.93 14.44
N GLU A 9 2.94 4.05 13.71
CA GLU A 9 1.76 4.87 13.35
C GLU A 9 0.82 4.14 12.39
N ILE A 10 1.38 3.37 11.45
CA ILE A 10 0.61 2.51 10.55
C ILE A 10 -0.10 1.40 11.33
N GLU A 11 0.58 0.70 12.24
CA GLU A 11 0.03 -0.37 13.07
C GLU A 11 -1.10 0.10 13.99
N LYS A 12 -1.06 1.35 14.49
CA LYS A 12 -2.17 1.94 15.27
C LYS A 12 -3.49 2.03 14.48
N CYS A 13 -3.42 2.01 13.15
CA CYS A 13 -4.60 1.98 12.30
C CYS A 13 -5.23 0.59 12.19
N ASN A 14 -4.78 -0.43 12.94
CA ASN A 14 -5.33 -1.80 12.99
C ASN A 14 -5.68 -2.35 11.60
N TYR A 15 -4.79 -2.14 10.62
CA TYR A 15 -5.05 -2.35 9.19
C TYR A 15 -5.11 -3.83 8.77
N TRP A 16 -4.74 -4.75 9.66
CA TRP A 16 -4.73 -6.18 9.41
C TRP A 16 -6.11 -6.64 8.92
N ASP A 17 -6.13 -7.31 7.77
CA ASP A 17 -7.34 -7.80 7.10
C ASP A 17 -8.32 -6.69 6.65
N MET A 18 -7.88 -5.44 6.57
CA MET A 18 -8.70 -4.35 6.03
C MET A 18 -8.71 -4.39 4.50
N GLY A 19 -9.91 -4.33 3.92
CA GLY A 19 -10.08 -4.23 2.48
C GLY A 19 -9.55 -2.90 1.94
N VAL A 20 -8.69 -2.96 0.94
CA VAL A 20 -8.22 -1.80 0.19
C VAL A 20 -9.39 -1.28 -0.64
N ASP A 21 -9.69 0.00 -0.44
CA ASP A 21 -10.70 0.75 -1.18
C ASP A 21 -10.11 1.29 -2.49
N GLU A 22 -8.93 1.92 -2.41
CA GLU A 22 -8.23 2.45 -3.58
C GLU A 22 -6.71 2.25 -3.47
N LEU A 23 -6.09 1.87 -4.58
CA LEU A 23 -4.66 2.02 -4.83
C LEU A 23 -4.48 2.95 -6.04
N ALA A 24 -3.90 4.13 -5.82
CA ALA A 24 -3.71 5.13 -6.87
C ALA A 24 -2.24 5.53 -7.01
N ILE A 25 -1.82 5.75 -8.25
CA ILE A 25 -0.53 6.34 -8.60
C ILE A 25 -0.83 7.68 -9.30
N SER A 26 -0.20 8.75 -8.85
CA SER A 26 -0.44 10.09 -9.37
C SER A 26 0.85 10.89 -9.51
N SER A 27 0.74 12.15 -9.93
CA SER A 27 1.87 13.09 -10.01
C SER A 27 3.07 12.55 -10.80
N TYR A 28 2.83 11.95 -11.97
CA TYR A 28 3.87 11.32 -12.80
C TYR A 28 4.68 10.24 -12.08
N PHE A 29 3.99 9.36 -11.34
CA PHE A 29 4.60 8.28 -10.52
C PHE A 29 5.39 8.79 -9.31
N ASP A 30 5.26 10.06 -8.95
CA ASP A 30 5.90 10.61 -7.76
C ASP A 30 5.12 10.30 -6.47
N GLU A 31 3.81 10.06 -6.58
CA GLU A 31 2.94 9.76 -5.45
C GLU A 31 2.20 8.44 -5.61
N VAL A 32 2.14 7.67 -4.52
CA VAL A 32 1.30 6.48 -4.38
C VAL A 32 0.42 6.64 -3.15
N SER A 33 -0.86 6.29 -3.26
CA SER A 33 -1.79 6.27 -2.14
C SER A 33 -2.55 4.96 -2.05
N ILE A 34 -2.74 4.48 -0.82
CA ILE A 34 -3.55 3.30 -0.51
C ILE A 34 -4.59 3.73 0.53
N SER A 35 -5.87 3.67 0.18
CA SER A 35 -6.99 3.92 1.10
C SER A 35 -7.67 2.62 1.52
N PHE A 36 -8.18 2.61 2.75
CA PHE A 36 -8.97 1.53 3.31
C PHE A 36 -9.86 2.07 4.43
N PHE A 37 -10.91 1.31 4.77
CA PHE A 37 -11.83 1.69 5.84
C PHE A 37 -11.54 0.86 7.10
N ASN A 38 -11.19 1.53 8.20
CA ASN A 38 -11.12 0.90 9.52
C ASN A 38 -11.71 1.82 10.59
N GLU A 39 -13.03 1.71 10.80
CA GLU A 39 -13.88 2.64 11.58
C GLU A 39 -13.91 4.10 11.05
N LYS A 40 -12.90 4.49 10.30
CA LYS A 40 -12.63 5.77 9.64
C LYS A 40 -11.99 5.51 8.29
N ASN A 41 -11.97 6.54 7.45
CA ASN A 41 -11.20 6.48 6.20
C ASN A 41 -9.72 6.71 6.52
N VAL A 42 -8.89 5.72 6.23
CA VAL A 42 -7.43 5.83 6.40
C VAL A 42 -6.78 5.82 5.02
N THR A 43 -5.76 6.65 4.84
CA THR A 43 -4.95 6.67 3.62
C THR A 43 -3.48 6.71 3.98
N TYR A 44 -2.73 5.74 3.45
CA TYR A 44 -1.28 5.76 3.44
C TYR A 44 -0.82 6.47 2.17
N LYS A 45 -0.04 7.54 2.32
CA LYS A 45 0.50 8.31 1.20
C LYS A 45 2.02 8.23 1.20
N PHE A 46 2.57 7.88 0.04
CA PHE A 46 3.99 7.83 -0.25
C PHE A 46 4.30 8.91 -1.28
N SER A 47 5.25 9.80 -1.00
CA SER A 47 5.61 10.94 -1.87
C SER A 47 7.10 10.96 -2.19
N ASN A 48 7.46 11.63 -3.28
CA ASN A 48 8.82 11.63 -3.83
C ASN A 48 9.29 10.20 -4.14
N CYS A 49 8.45 9.44 -4.86
CA CYS A 49 8.70 8.04 -5.20
C CYS A 49 9.73 7.91 -6.34
N TYR A 50 10.64 6.95 -6.19
CA TYR A 50 11.70 6.66 -7.17
C TYR A 50 11.54 5.30 -7.82
N LYS A 51 10.84 4.37 -7.16
CA LYS A 51 10.66 3.00 -7.63
C LYS A 51 9.32 2.48 -7.13
N ILE A 52 8.55 1.91 -8.03
CA ILE A 52 7.28 1.23 -7.75
C ILE A 52 7.34 -0.10 -8.51
N ILE A 53 7.29 -1.21 -7.78
CA ILE A 53 7.11 -2.54 -8.36
C ILE A 53 5.79 -3.08 -7.86
N SER A 54 4.96 -3.57 -8.78
CA SER A 54 3.76 -4.32 -8.47
C SER A 54 3.83 -5.69 -9.12
N GLU A 55 3.48 -6.72 -8.37
CA GLU A 55 3.42 -8.10 -8.84
C GLU A 55 2.08 -8.70 -8.42
N HIS A 56 1.28 -9.13 -9.40
CA HIS A 56 0.05 -9.86 -9.12
C HIS A 56 0.34 -11.36 -9.13
N CYS A 57 -0.30 -12.08 -8.20
CA CYS A 57 -0.35 -13.53 -8.25
C CYS A 57 -0.98 -13.99 -9.57
N MET A 58 -0.19 -14.67 -10.42
CA MET A 58 -0.63 -15.14 -11.73
C MET A 58 -1.68 -16.25 -11.66
N ASP A 59 -1.66 -17.02 -10.56
CA ASP A 59 -2.62 -18.10 -10.31
C ASP A 59 -3.95 -17.57 -9.74
N PHE A 60 -4.05 -16.27 -9.48
CA PHE A 60 -5.27 -15.63 -9.00
C PHE A 60 -6.14 -15.17 -10.16
N ASP A 61 -7.35 -15.72 -10.26
CA ASP A 61 -8.32 -15.27 -11.27
C ASP A 61 -8.91 -13.90 -10.88
N LYS A 62 -8.54 -12.88 -11.66
CA LYS A 62 -8.99 -11.50 -11.45
C LYS A 62 -10.45 -11.27 -11.86
N ILE A 63 -11.11 -12.26 -12.44
CA ILE A 63 -12.50 -12.17 -12.89
C ILE A 63 -13.37 -12.94 -11.89
N GLY A 64 -13.93 -12.21 -10.92
CA GLY A 64 -15.05 -12.67 -10.12
C GLY A 64 -16.37 -12.18 -10.71
N TYR A 65 -17.41 -13.01 -10.65
CA TYR A 65 -18.79 -12.56 -10.84
C TYR A 65 -19.54 -12.78 -9.53
N ASP A 66 -20.33 -11.81 -9.11
CA ASP A 66 -21.24 -11.98 -7.97
C ASP A 66 -22.44 -12.88 -8.35
N GLU A 67 -23.35 -13.10 -7.40
CA GLU A 67 -24.58 -13.88 -7.63
C GLU A 67 -25.51 -13.27 -8.71
N ASN A 68 -25.31 -12.00 -9.05
CA ASN A 68 -26.07 -11.26 -10.06
C ASN A 68 -25.35 -11.21 -11.43
N GLY A 69 -24.15 -11.79 -11.54
CA GLY A 69 -23.34 -11.75 -12.76
C GLY A 69 -22.65 -10.40 -12.98
N GLU A 70 -22.58 -9.54 -11.97
CA GLU A 70 -21.80 -8.31 -12.01
C GLU A 70 -20.32 -8.63 -11.76
N ARG A 71 -19.43 -7.93 -12.47
CA ARG A 71 -17.99 -8.11 -12.31
C ARG A 71 -17.61 -7.66 -10.90
N ASN A 72 -17.27 -8.62 -10.06
CA ASN A 72 -16.74 -8.35 -8.74
C ASN A 72 -15.21 -8.28 -8.83
N LEU A 73 -14.63 -7.14 -8.44
CA LEU A 73 -13.19 -7.05 -8.28
C LEU A 73 -12.80 -7.89 -7.06
N PRO A 74 -11.74 -8.69 -7.13
CA PRO A 74 -11.28 -9.42 -5.96
C PRO A 74 -10.92 -8.42 -4.85
N PRO A 75 -11.36 -8.64 -3.60
CA PRO A 75 -10.98 -7.78 -2.50
C PRO A 75 -9.48 -7.95 -2.23
N TYR A 76 -8.75 -6.85 -2.28
CA TYR A 76 -7.36 -6.80 -1.82
C TYR A 76 -7.39 -6.46 -0.33
N PHE A 77 -6.68 -7.23 0.50
CA PHE A 77 -6.64 -6.99 1.94
C PHE A 77 -5.24 -6.62 2.37
N LEU A 78 -5.08 -5.58 3.19
CA LEU A 78 -3.79 -5.25 3.77
C LEU A 78 -3.40 -6.32 4.79
N GLN A 79 -2.23 -6.93 4.60
CA GLN A 79 -1.72 -7.95 5.51
C GLN A 79 -0.43 -7.51 6.17
N ASN A 80 0.69 -7.58 5.45
CA ASN A 80 2.01 -7.30 6.01
C ASN A 80 2.57 -6.01 5.41
N ILE A 81 2.93 -5.05 6.27
CA ILE A 81 3.66 -3.83 5.87
C ILE A 81 5.03 -3.85 6.52
N SER A 82 6.08 -3.73 5.71
CA SER A 82 7.46 -3.56 6.19
C SER A 82 8.05 -2.26 5.68
N ILE A 83 8.84 -1.59 6.53
CA ILE A 83 9.50 -0.33 6.21
C ILE A 83 10.97 -0.42 6.60
N GLN A 84 11.84 -0.25 5.63
CA GLN A 84 13.28 -0.23 5.82
C GLN A 84 13.87 1.10 5.36
N GLU A 85 14.76 1.69 6.15
CA GLU A 85 15.62 2.78 5.69
C GLU A 85 16.75 2.20 4.81
N ILE A 86 16.89 2.70 3.59
CA ILE A 86 17.91 2.28 2.63
C ILE A 86 18.68 3.49 2.12
N GLU A 87 19.97 3.31 1.81
CA GLU A 87 20.80 4.34 1.17
C GLU A 87 21.14 3.92 -0.26
N ILE A 88 20.81 4.78 -1.23
CA ILE A 88 21.11 4.54 -2.65
C ILE A 88 21.66 5.82 -3.26
N ASN A 89 22.84 5.74 -3.87
CA ASN A 89 23.50 6.90 -4.49
C ASN A 89 23.56 8.12 -3.54
N ASN A 90 23.93 7.89 -2.28
CA ASN A 90 23.99 8.90 -1.21
C ASN A 90 22.65 9.58 -0.90
N ARG A 91 21.53 8.89 -1.14
CA ARG A 91 20.18 9.35 -0.76
C ARG A 91 19.54 8.33 0.16
N MET A 92 19.07 8.80 1.30
CA MET A 92 18.26 8.01 2.22
C MET A 92 16.82 7.95 1.69
N LEU A 93 16.28 6.74 1.59
CA LEU A 93 14.91 6.45 1.17
C LEU A 93 14.28 5.44 2.13
N TYR A 94 12.96 5.37 2.12
CA TYR A 94 12.22 4.24 2.66
C TYR A 94 11.93 3.25 1.55
N LYS A 95 12.30 1.98 1.78
CA LYS A 95 11.77 0.85 1.06
C LYS A 95 10.56 0.34 1.84
N VAL A 96 9.40 0.44 1.25
CA VAL A 96 8.13 -0.06 1.78
C VAL A 96 7.74 -1.29 0.96
N VAL A 97 7.41 -2.39 1.63
CA VAL A 97 6.83 -3.58 0.98
C VAL A 97 5.51 -3.88 1.67
N ILE A 98 4.45 -4.01 0.87
CA ILE A 98 3.09 -4.28 1.32
C ILE A 98 2.60 -5.53 0.61
N ASP A 99 2.25 -6.53 1.41
CA ASP A 99 1.49 -7.70 0.98
C ASP A 99 0.01 -7.35 1.03
N MET A 100 -0.62 -7.38 -0.15
CA MET A 100 -2.04 -7.18 -0.34
C MET A 100 -2.61 -8.23 -1.30
N HIS A 101 -2.44 -9.52 -0.99
CA HIS A 101 -2.89 -10.62 -1.86
C HIS A 101 -4.25 -10.34 -2.52
N PRO A 102 -4.35 -10.46 -3.87
CA PRO A 102 -3.40 -11.07 -4.80
C PRO A 102 -2.34 -10.13 -5.40
N LEU A 103 -2.02 -9.01 -4.75
CA LEU A 103 -1.03 -8.04 -5.20
C LEU A 103 0.06 -7.84 -4.14
N ASP A 104 1.32 -7.90 -4.56
CA ASP A 104 2.46 -7.40 -3.78
C ASP A 104 2.94 -6.07 -4.36
N ILE A 105 3.23 -5.10 -3.50
CA ILE A 105 3.76 -3.81 -3.93
C ILE A 105 5.01 -3.41 -3.14
N GLU A 106 6.04 -2.97 -3.85
CA GLU A 106 7.26 -2.39 -3.31
C GLU A 106 7.37 -0.92 -3.76
N ILE A 107 7.51 0.00 -2.82
CA ILE A 107 7.58 1.45 -3.05
C ILE A 107 8.85 2.00 -2.41
N TRP A 108 9.65 2.75 -3.18
CA TRP A 108 10.81 3.48 -2.66
C TRP A 108 10.53 4.98 -2.71
N CYS A 109 10.46 5.62 -1.55
CA CYS A 109 10.03 7.02 -1.41
C CYS A 109 10.86 7.78 -0.38
N LYS A 110 10.76 9.11 -0.33
CA LYS A 110 11.38 9.91 0.74
C LYS A 110 10.45 10.16 1.92
N ASP A 111 9.15 10.19 1.67
CA ASP A 111 8.16 10.64 2.65
C ASP A 111 6.98 9.68 2.69
N ILE A 112 6.52 9.40 3.91
CA ILE A 112 5.37 8.55 4.22
C ILE A 112 4.48 9.33 5.17
N SER A 113 3.19 9.39 4.89
CA SER A 113 2.19 9.97 5.78
C SER A 113 0.97 9.07 5.94
N VAL A 114 0.37 9.12 7.12
CA VAL A 114 -0.88 8.43 7.46
C VAL A 114 -1.94 9.50 7.69
N ILE A 115 -3.00 9.47 6.90
CA ILE A 115 -4.12 10.41 6.95
C ILE A 115 -5.35 9.64 7.44
N SER A 116 -6.04 10.14 8.46
CA SER A 116 -7.29 9.55 8.95
C SER A 116 -8.36 10.63 9.05
N ASN A 117 -9.48 10.42 8.36
CA ASN A 117 -10.64 11.33 8.29
C ASN A 117 -11.86 10.71 8.97
#